data_AF-K1R690-F1
#
_entry.id   AF-K1R690-F1
#
_cell.length_a   1.000
_cell.length_b   1.000
_cell.length_c   1.000
_cell.angle_alpha   90.00
_cell.angle_beta   90.00
_cell.angle_gamma   90.00
#
_symmetry.space_group_name_H-M   'P 1'
#
loop_
_entity.id
_entity.type
_entity.pdbx_description
1 polymer ?
#
loop_
_entity_poly.entity_id
_entity_poly.type
_entity_poly.pdbx_seq_one_letter_code
_entity_poly.pdbx_strand_id
1 'polypeptide(L)'
;MELFCGGREKQWNELGGKCGTCGDPYDAPVRENEAGGIYATGAIGKRYKRGDIIKVKIVLTAYHKGYFQFKICPHNNPTRRVSQACLDQNRLTLAGTNQYFFYPTKSGVYYIDLQLPRNMECTQCVLQWHYITGVN
;
A
#
# COMPACT_ATOMS: atom_id res chain seq x y z
N MET A 1 5.73 -3.99 15.18
CA MET A 1 5.49 -2.57 14.88
C MET A 1 4.27 -2.50 13.98
N GLU A 2 3.27 -1.69 14.32
CA GLU A 2 2.03 -1.58 13.55
C GLU A 2 2.11 -0.42 12.55
N LEU A 3 1.74 -0.66 11.29
CA LEU A 3 1.81 0.33 10.20
C LEU A 3 0.46 1.02 9.99
N PHE A 4 0.03 1.72 11.05
CA PHE A 4 -1.23 2.45 11.16
C PHE A 4 -1.02 3.98 11.28
N CYS A 5 -0.01 4.51 10.58
CA CYS A 5 0.28 5.95 10.51
C CYS A 5 0.64 6.61 11.85
N GLY A 6 1.14 5.82 12.82
CA GLY A 6 1.40 6.28 14.18
C GLY A 6 0.18 6.28 15.11
N GLY A 7 -0.95 5.73 14.66
CA GLY A 7 -2.19 5.68 15.42
C GLY A 7 -3.13 6.84 15.09
N ARG A 8 -4.43 6.66 15.39
CA ARG A 8 -5.50 7.59 15.00
C ARG A 8 -5.27 9.00 15.55
N GLU A 9 -4.96 9.11 16.84
CA GLU A 9 -4.76 10.41 17.51
C GLU A 9 -3.62 11.19 16.86
N LYS A 10 -2.46 10.57 16.73
CA LYS A 10 -1.29 11.14 16.06
C LYS A 10 -1.61 11.56 14.62
N GLN A 11 -2.20 10.67 13.83
CA GLN A 11 -2.50 10.92 12.43
C GLN A 11 -3.47 12.10 12.26
N TRP A 12 -4.60 12.09 12.96
CA TRP A 12 -5.69 13.03 12.69
C TRP A 12 -5.60 14.32 13.51
N ASN A 13 -5.25 14.22 14.79
CA ASN A 13 -5.26 15.39 15.68
C ASN A 13 -3.96 16.20 15.57
N GLU A 14 -2.81 15.55 15.34
CA GLU A 14 -1.51 16.23 15.28
C GLU A 14 -1.00 16.44 13.85
N LEU A 15 -1.22 15.48 12.96
CA LEU A 15 -0.60 15.47 11.62
C LEU A 15 -1.56 15.81 10.48
N GLY A 16 -2.79 16.20 10.79
CA GLY A 16 -3.78 16.65 9.80
C GLY A 16 -4.15 15.56 8.79
N GLY A 17 -4.26 14.31 9.24
CA GLY A 17 -4.59 13.15 8.43
C GLY A 17 -3.40 12.54 7.67
N LYS A 18 -2.22 13.15 7.73
CA LYS A 18 -1.05 12.70 6.96
C LYS A 18 -0.48 11.39 7.48
N CYS A 19 0.00 10.58 6.55
CA CYS A 19 0.64 9.29 6.82
C CYS A 19 1.87 9.13 5.92
N GLY A 20 2.88 8.38 6.37
CA GLY A 20 3.93 7.90 5.49
C GLY A 20 3.35 7.00 4.39
N THR A 21 3.96 7.01 3.22
CA THR A 21 3.55 6.20 2.06
C THR A 21 3.59 4.69 2.34
N CYS A 22 4.36 4.26 3.34
CA CYS A 22 4.46 2.86 3.76
C CYS A 22 3.85 2.59 5.15
N GLY A 23 3.02 3.50 5.67
CA GLY A 23 2.27 3.32 6.92
C GLY A 23 2.99 3.78 8.19
N ASP A 24 4.21 4.30 8.09
CA ASP A 24 4.92 4.99 9.17
C ASP A 24 4.18 6.28 9.61
N PRO A 25 4.37 6.75 10.85
CA PRO A 25 3.96 8.10 11.25
C PRO A 25 4.58 9.14 10.32
N TYR A 26 3.79 10.14 9.92
CA TYR A 26 4.26 11.13 8.95
C TYR A 26 5.43 11.97 9.49
N ASP A 27 5.49 12.22 10.79
CA ASP A 27 6.54 12.99 11.46
C ASP A 27 7.68 12.13 12.04
N ALA A 28 7.70 10.82 11.78
CA ALA A 28 8.77 9.96 12.27
C ALA A 28 10.14 10.48 11.79
N PRO A 29 11.15 10.62 12.69
CA PRO A 29 12.49 11.08 12.31
C PRO A 29 13.09 10.23 11.18
N VAL A 30 12.87 8.92 11.25
CA VAL A 30 13.10 7.95 10.19
C VAL A 30 11.80 7.19 9.97
N ARG A 31 11.38 7.06 8.71
CA ARG A 31 10.26 6.21 8.31
C ARG A 31 10.84 4.88 7.86
N GLU A 32 10.74 3.88 8.72
CA GLU A 32 11.54 2.65 8.62
C GLU A 32 11.14 1.78 7.41
N ASN A 33 9.92 1.96 6.91
CA ASN A 33 9.39 1.25 5.75
C ASN A 33 9.51 2.04 4.44
N GLU A 34 10.09 3.24 4.47
CA GLU A 34 10.43 4.05 3.30
C GLU A 34 11.94 4.07 3.06
N ALA A 35 12.37 4.48 1.87
CA ALA A 35 13.80 4.54 1.54
C ALA A 35 14.61 5.34 2.58
N GLY A 36 15.73 4.76 3.00
CA GLY A 36 16.56 5.21 4.12
C GLY A 36 16.23 4.53 5.45
N GLY A 37 15.09 3.86 5.57
CA GLY A 37 14.70 3.04 6.71
C GLY A 37 15.24 1.61 6.65
N ILE A 38 15.27 0.93 7.80
CA ILE A 38 15.85 -0.41 7.94
C ILE A 38 15.11 -1.49 7.15
N TYR A 39 13.81 -1.31 6.87
CA TYR A 39 13.00 -2.29 6.13
C TYR A 39 13.00 -2.03 4.62
N ALA A 40 13.37 -0.83 4.17
CA ALA A 40 13.41 -0.45 2.76
C ALA A 40 14.78 -0.73 2.12
N THR A 41 15.18 -2.00 2.09
CA THR A 41 16.51 -2.44 1.63
C THR A 41 16.71 -2.38 0.11
N GLY A 42 15.65 -2.12 -0.65
CA GLY A 42 15.66 -2.19 -2.12
C GLY A 42 15.57 -3.60 -2.71
N ALA A 43 15.46 -4.64 -1.86
CA ALA A 43 15.25 -6.01 -2.31
C ALA A 43 13.91 -6.17 -3.05
N ILE A 44 13.95 -6.84 -4.21
CA ILE A 44 12.75 -7.09 -5.02
C ILE A 44 12.01 -8.30 -4.46
N GLY A 45 10.83 -8.07 -3.85
CA GLY A 45 10.02 -9.14 -3.28
C GLY A 45 9.43 -10.10 -4.33
N LYS A 46 9.09 -9.60 -5.53
CA LYS A 46 8.57 -10.42 -6.63
C LYS A 46 8.71 -9.74 -7.98
N ARG A 47 8.82 -10.53 -9.06
CA ARG A 47 8.84 -10.06 -10.45
C ARG A 47 7.57 -10.52 -11.16
N TYR A 48 7.04 -9.65 -12.00
CA TYR A 48 5.82 -9.86 -12.79
C TYR A 48 6.03 -9.36 -14.21
N LYS A 49 5.20 -9.81 -15.14
CA LYS A 49 5.08 -9.21 -16.47
C LYS A 49 4.03 -8.11 -16.43
N ARG A 50 4.20 -7.10 -17.30
CA ARG A 50 3.19 -6.06 -17.51
C ARG A 50 1.84 -6.69 -17.86
N GLY A 51 0.76 -6.18 -17.28
CA GLY A 51 -0.58 -6.71 -17.49
C GLY A 51 -0.90 -8.03 -16.78
N ASP A 52 0.01 -8.60 -15.98
CA ASP A 52 -0.29 -9.81 -15.20
C ASP A 52 -1.45 -9.57 -14.23
N ILE A 53 -2.25 -10.61 -14.01
CA ILE A 53 -3.12 -10.71 -12.85
C ILE A 53 -2.29 -11.27 -11.70
N ILE A 54 -2.19 -10.53 -10.60
CA ILE A 54 -1.41 -10.94 -9.42
C ILE A 54 -2.34 -11.27 -8.26
N LYS A 55 -2.05 -12.37 -7.56
CA LYS A 55 -2.75 -12.74 -6.33
C LYS A 55 -2.00 -12.21 -5.11
N VAL A 56 -2.60 -11.25 -4.40
CA VAL A 56 -2.10 -10.78 -3.10
C VAL A 56 -2.77 -11.53 -1.96
N LYS A 57 -2.04 -11.74 -0.87
CA LYS A 57 -2.55 -12.36 0.36
C LYS A 57 -2.53 -11.31 1.47
N ILE A 58 -3.68 -11.01 2.05
CA ILE A 58 -3.82 -10.15 3.23
C ILE A 58 -4.20 -11.01 4.42
N VAL A 59 -3.46 -10.86 5.52
CA VAL A 59 -3.82 -11.44 6.82
C VAL A 59 -4.40 -10.34 7.68
N LEU A 60 -5.73 -10.30 7.80
CA LEU A 60 -6.44 -9.33 8.61
C LEU A 60 -6.69 -9.91 10.00
N THR A 61 -5.92 -9.47 10.98
CA THR A 61 -6.03 -9.93 12.38
C THR A 61 -7.20 -9.26 13.11
N ALA A 62 -7.36 -7.95 12.93
CA ALA A 62 -8.45 -7.17 13.52
C ALA A 62 -9.33 -6.55 12.41
N TYR A 63 -10.62 -6.87 12.44
CA TYR A 63 -11.59 -6.36 11.46
C TYR A 63 -12.24 -5.07 11.93
N HIS A 64 -11.93 -3.98 11.23
CA HIS A 64 -12.39 -2.62 11.53
C HIS A 64 -13.29 -2.05 10.42
N LYS A 65 -14.06 -2.91 9.72
CA LYS A 65 -14.92 -2.54 8.57
C LYS A 65 -14.11 -1.83 7.46
N GLY A 66 -14.76 -1.11 6.56
CA GLY A 66 -14.08 -0.32 5.53
C GLY A 66 -13.60 -1.16 4.35
N TYR A 67 -12.51 -0.75 3.71
CA TYR A 67 -12.06 -1.34 2.44
C TYR A 67 -10.54 -1.33 2.26
N PHE A 68 -10.05 -2.27 1.47
CA PHE A 68 -8.69 -2.28 0.95
C PHE A 68 -8.64 -1.60 -0.42
N GLN A 69 -7.57 -0.83 -0.62
CA GLN A 69 -7.18 -0.26 -1.90
C GLN A 69 -5.73 -0.64 -2.21
N PHE A 70 -5.45 -0.83 -3.50
CA PHE A 70 -4.12 -1.17 -3.98
C PHE A 70 -3.66 -0.16 -5.03
N LYS A 71 -2.41 0.26 -4.95
CA LYS A 71 -1.76 1.20 -5.87
C LYS A 71 -0.36 0.72 -6.21
N ILE A 72 0.15 1.08 -7.38
CA ILE A 72 1.51 0.72 -7.79
C ILE A 72 2.25 1.92 -8.37
N CYS A 73 3.52 2.15 -8.03
CA CYS A 73 4.32 3.22 -8.62
C CYS A 73 5.55 2.63 -9.34
N PRO A 74 5.85 3.02 -10.60
CA PRO A 74 7.10 2.69 -11.28
C PRO A 74 8.24 3.57 -10.75
N HIS A 75 8.77 3.22 -9.58
CA HIS A 75 9.62 4.09 -8.77
C HIS A 75 11.11 4.06 -9.16
N ASN A 76 11.62 2.93 -9.69
CA ASN A 76 12.93 2.74 -10.33
C ASN A 76 14.18 3.23 -9.55
N ASN A 77 14.04 3.64 -8.29
CA ASN A 77 15.12 4.13 -7.46
C ASN A 77 14.88 3.75 -5.99
N PRO A 78 15.50 2.67 -5.48
CA PRO A 78 15.26 2.19 -4.13
C PRO A 78 15.80 3.13 -3.03
N THR A 79 16.66 4.09 -3.36
CA THR A 79 17.24 5.03 -2.37
C THR A 79 16.42 6.31 -2.23
N ARG A 80 15.35 6.48 -3.02
CA ARG A 80 14.42 7.61 -2.91
C ARG A 80 13.11 7.14 -2.32
N ARG A 81 12.42 8.00 -1.58
CA ARG A 81 11.08 7.70 -1.08
C ARG A 81 10.08 7.77 -2.25
N VAL A 82 9.16 6.81 -2.30
CA VAL A 82 8.05 6.87 -3.27
C VAL A 82 7.14 8.04 -2.92
N SER A 83 6.56 8.71 -3.92
CA SER A 83 5.60 9.78 -3.67
C SER A 83 4.18 9.25 -3.68
N GLN A 84 3.32 9.81 -2.82
CA GLN A 84 1.90 9.48 -2.84
C GLN A 84 1.25 9.85 -4.19
N ALA A 85 1.70 10.94 -4.82
CA ALA A 85 1.24 11.35 -6.15
C ALA A 85 1.48 10.28 -7.23
N CYS A 86 2.63 9.60 -7.21
CA CYS A 86 2.90 8.50 -8.15
C CYS A 86 1.97 7.31 -7.92
N LEU A 87 1.73 6.96 -6.65
CA LEU A 87 0.82 5.87 -6.28
C LEU A 87 -0.62 6.20 -6.67
N ASP A 88 -1.07 7.43 -6.45
CA ASP A 88 -2.44 7.87 -6.73
C ASP A 88 -2.79 7.88 -8.21
N GLN A 89 -1.79 8.09 -9.08
CA GLN A 89 -1.95 7.99 -10.54
C GLN A 89 -2.21 6.55 -11.04
N ASN A 90 -1.96 5.54 -10.20
CA ASN A 90 -1.83 4.16 -10.63
C ASN A 90 -2.55 3.20 -9.66
N ARG A 91 -3.86 3.41 -9.52
CA ARG A 91 -4.74 2.53 -8.73
C ARG A 91 -5.00 1.23 -9.47
N LEU A 92 -4.92 0.11 -8.77
CA LEU A 92 -5.18 -1.21 -9.33
C LEU A 92 -6.65 -1.58 -9.16
N THR A 93 -7.23 -2.21 -10.19
CA THR A 93 -8.56 -2.81 -10.10
C THR A 93 -8.48 -4.25 -9.61
N LEU A 94 -9.58 -4.74 -9.02
CA LEU A 94 -9.77 -6.16 -8.78
C LEU A 94 -9.94 -6.86 -10.12
N ALA A 95 -9.15 -7.89 -10.38
CA ALA A 95 -9.08 -8.57 -11.66
C ALA A 95 -10.46 -9.12 -12.09
N GLY A 96 -10.78 -8.97 -13.38
CA GLY A 96 -12.09 -9.34 -13.91
C GLY A 96 -13.23 -8.36 -13.56
N THR A 97 -12.92 -7.23 -12.93
CA THR A 97 -13.90 -6.20 -12.57
C THR A 97 -13.40 -4.79 -12.88
N ASN A 98 -14.27 -3.79 -12.71
CA ASN A 98 -13.91 -2.36 -12.73
C ASN A 98 -13.84 -1.74 -11.31
N GLN A 99 -13.81 -2.57 -10.27
CA GLN A 99 -13.80 -2.12 -8.89
C GLN A 99 -12.38 -1.87 -8.39
N TYR A 100 -12.19 -0.83 -7.59
CA TYR A 100 -10.90 -0.48 -6.96
C TYR A 100 -10.83 -0.84 -5.48
N PHE A 101 -11.97 -1.23 -4.90
CA PHE A 101 -12.13 -1.41 -3.46
C PHE A 101 -12.56 -2.84 -3.17
N PHE A 102 -11.81 -3.50 -2.28
CA PHE A 102 -12.19 -4.78 -1.73
C PHE A 102 -12.73 -4.58 -0.31
N TYR A 103 -13.92 -5.09 -0.02
CA TYR A 103 -14.56 -4.94 1.30
C TYR A 103 -14.40 -6.24 2.09
N PRO A 104 -13.46 -6.34 3.05
CA PRO A 104 -13.41 -7.48 3.94
C PRO A 104 -14.66 -7.54 4.82
N THR A 105 -15.08 -8.75 5.21
CA THR A 105 -16.32 -8.95 6.00
C THR A 105 -16.06 -9.40 7.43
N LYS A 106 -14.86 -9.91 7.72
CA LYS A 106 -14.42 -10.42 9.03
C LYS A 106 -12.88 -10.49 9.13
N SER A 107 -12.35 -10.80 10.31
CA SER A 107 -10.94 -11.19 10.42
C SER A 107 -10.68 -12.49 9.66
N GLY A 108 -9.47 -12.64 9.11
CA GLY A 108 -9.08 -13.82 8.36
C GLY A 108 -8.07 -13.55 7.25
N VAL A 109 -7.89 -14.56 6.40
CA VAL A 109 -7.00 -14.50 5.25
C VAL A 109 -7.81 -14.20 3.99
N TYR A 110 -7.40 -13.17 3.27
CA TYR A 110 -7.99 -12.78 1.99
C TYR A 110 -6.98 -13.00 0.87
N TYR A 111 -7.45 -13.62 -0.21
CA TYR A 111 -6.72 -13.70 -1.47
C TYR A 111 -7.43 -12.82 -2.48
N ILE A 112 -6.73 -11.83 -3.02
CA ILE A 112 -7.31 -10.81 -3.88
C ILE A 112 -6.51 -10.80 -5.17
N ASP A 113 -7.19 -10.98 -6.30
CA ASP A 113 -6.58 -10.89 -7.62
C ASP A 113 -6.63 -9.44 -8.10
N LEU A 114 -5.47 -8.87 -8.46
CA LEU A 114 -5.31 -7.48 -8.90
C LEU A 114 -4.80 -7.46 -10.33
N GLN A 115 -5.32 -6.54 -11.14
CA GLN A 115 -4.89 -6.35 -12.52
C GLN A 115 -3.74 -5.34 -12.59
N LEU A 116 -2.53 -5.77 -12.98
CA LEU A 116 -1.42 -4.84 -13.23
C LEU A 116 -1.66 -4.01 -14.51
N PRO A 117 -1.13 -2.78 -14.59
CA PRO A 117 -1.25 -1.96 -15.80
C PRO A 117 -0.51 -2.60 -16.98
N ARG A 118 -1.10 -2.52 -18.18
CA ARG A 118 -0.54 -3.12 -19.40
C ARG A 118 0.62 -2.30 -19.99
N ASN A 119 0.68 -1.01 -19.69
CA ASN A 119 1.62 -0.02 -20.22
C ASN A 119 2.60 0.49 -19.14
N MET A 120 2.84 -0.28 -18.08
CA MET A 120 3.76 0.08 -17.01
C MET A 120 4.90 -0.93 -16.92
N GLU A 121 6.13 -0.41 -16.85
CA GLU A 121 7.34 -1.17 -16.59
C GLU A 121 8.19 -0.45 -15.55
N CYS A 122 8.93 -1.23 -14.77
CA CYS A 122 9.80 -0.72 -13.72
C CYS A 122 10.90 -1.75 -13.41
N THR A 123 12.10 -1.25 -13.11
CA THR A 123 13.18 -2.04 -12.50
C THR A 123 12.91 -2.27 -11.01
N GLN A 124 12.21 -1.33 -10.38
CA GLN A 124 11.72 -1.42 -9.01
C GLN A 124 10.36 -0.71 -8.93
N CYS A 125 9.30 -1.49 -8.69
CA CYS A 125 7.97 -0.95 -8.42
C CYS A 125 7.68 -0.98 -6.92
N VAL A 126 6.87 -0.03 -6.46
CA VAL A 126 6.30 -0.05 -5.10
C VAL A 126 4.81 -0.34 -5.19
N LEU A 127 4.37 -1.43 -4.58
CA LEU A 127 2.95 -1.76 -4.40
C LEU A 127 2.52 -1.29 -3.01
N GLN A 128 1.55 -0.38 -2.94
CA GLN A 128 0.94 0.09 -1.70
C GLN A 128 -0.38 -0.64 -1.48
N TRP A 129 -0.48 -1.34 -0.34
CA TRP A 129 -1.77 -1.72 0.23
C TRP A 129 -2.19 -0.65 1.23
N HIS A 130 -3.43 -0.17 1.10
CA HIS A 130 -4.01 0.79 2.02
C HIS A 130 -5.33 0.23 2.56
N TYR A 131 -5.41 0.06 3.89
CA TYR A 131 -6.64 -0.30 4.57
C TYR A 131 -7.28 0.95 5.20
N ILE A 132 -8.40 1.40 4.63
CA ILE A 132 -9.20 2.48 5.19
C ILE A 132 -10.28 1.83 6.04
N THR A 133 -10.18 1.98 7.36
CA THR A 133 -11.15 1.43 8.31
C THR A 133 -12.46 2.22 8.26
N GLY A 134 -13.56 1.57 8.67
CA GLY A 134 -14.91 2.14 8.65
C GLY A 134 -15.48 2.39 10.05
N VAL A 135 -14.63 2.40 11.06
CA VAL A 135 -14.99 2.68 12.45
C VAL A 135 -14.18 3.88 12.92
N ASN A 136 -14.85 4.82 13.58
CA ASN A 136 -14.26 6.06 14.09
C ASN A 136 -13.33 5.77 15.25
#